data_AF-A0A1E5WE37-F1
#
_entry.id   AF-A0A1E5WE37-F1
#
_cell.length_a   1.000
_cell.length_b   1.000
_cell.length_c   1.000
_cell.angle_alpha   90.00
_cell.angle_beta   90.00
_cell.angle_gamma   90.00
#
_symmetry.space_group_name_H-M   'P 1'
#
loop_
_entity.id
_entity.type
_entity.pdbx_description
1 polymer ?
#
loop_
_entity_poly.entity_id
_entity_poly.type
_entity_poly.pdbx_seq_one_letter_code
_entity_poly.pdbx_strand_id
1 'polypeptide(L)'
;MQGCDASLLLAGNEQNDPPNLTLGGFPVIDNIKAQVEAVCPQTVSCADILAVAARDSVVAANCPVANNTGTDVLAPLDTTTPNAFDNAYFNNLLNQKGLLHSDQELFNGGSTDNTVRNFASNPSAFTSAFATAVVEMGNISPLTGTQGQTRTTCSAANSS
;
A
#
# COMPACT_ATOMS: atom_id res chain seq x y z
N MET A 1 -13.90 -4.36 4.00
CA MET A 1 -13.33 -3.13 3.41
C MET A 1 -14.40 -2.40 2.62
N GLN A 2 -14.75 -1.16 3.00
CA GLN A 2 -15.86 -0.37 2.42
C GLN A 2 -15.42 0.92 1.70
N GLY A 3 -14.13 1.20 1.59
CA GLY A 3 -13.58 2.36 0.90
C GLY A 3 -12.23 2.79 1.47
N CYS A 4 -11.77 3.97 1.11
CA CYS A 4 -10.60 4.63 1.69
C CYS A 4 -10.96 5.46 2.94
N ASP A 5 -11.57 4.82 3.94
CA ASP A 5 -12.10 5.45 5.17
C ASP A 5 -11.28 5.10 6.44
N ALA A 6 -10.19 4.34 6.26
CA ALA A 6 -9.33 3.81 7.30
C ALA A 6 -10.06 2.89 8.32
N SER A 7 -11.16 2.24 7.92
CA SER A 7 -11.86 1.24 8.74
C SER A 7 -10.93 0.11 9.19
N LEU A 8 -9.97 -0.27 8.33
CA LEU A 8 -8.98 -1.32 8.56
C LEU A 8 -8.06 -1.07 9.74
N LEU A 9 -7.85 0.21 10.10
CA LEU A 9 -7.00 0.57 11.23
C LEU A 9 -7.68 0.29 12.57
N LEU A 10 -9.01 0.16 12.61
CA LEU A 10 -9.74 -0.15 13.85
C LEU A 10 -9.40 -1.57 14.30
N ALA A 11 -8.94 -1.70 15.55
CA ALA A 11 -8.55 -2.98 16.11
C ALA A 11 -9.74 -3.96 16.11
N GLY A 12 -9.48 -5.19 15.64
CA GLY A 12 -10.40 -6.32 15.73
C GLY A 12 -11.22 -6.59 14.46
N ASN A 13 -12.09 -5.67 14.04
CA ASN A 13 -13.13 -5.99 13.06
C ASN A 13 -12.60 -6.55 11.73
N GLU A 14 -11.89 -5.72 10.95
CA GLU A 14 -11.39 -6.12 9.63
C GLU A 14 -10.00 -6.78 9.71
N GLN A 15 -9.23 -6.50 10.75
CA GLN A 15 -7.87 -7.04 10.90
C GLN A 15 -7.85 -8.57 11.08
N ASN A 16 -8.95 -9.14 11.59
CA ASN A 16 -9.09 -10.58 11.78
C ASN A 16 -9.59 -11.32 10.51
N ASP A 17 -9.91 -10.61 9.43
CA ASP A 17 -10.29 -11.25 8.18
C ASP A 17 -9.09 -11.97 7.56
N PRO A 18 -9.24 -13.20 6.99
CA PRO A 18 -8.12 -13.99 6.48
C PRO A 18 -7.14 -13.25 5.53
N PRO A 19 -7.60 -12.37 4.61
CA PRO A 19 -6.69 -11.60 3.76
C PRO A 19 -5.83 -10.58 4.52
N ASN A 20 -6.26 -10.16 5.70
CA ASN A 20 -5.69 -9.05 6.46
C ASN A 20 -4.71 -9.52 7.57
N LEU A 21 -4.63 -10.82 7.83
CA LEU A 21 -3.78 -11.40 8.88
C LEU A 21 -2.27 -11.18 8.65
N THR A 22 -1.87 -10.86 7.43
CA THR A 22 -0.46 -10.61 7.06
C THR A 22 -0.12 -9.12 6.98
N LEU A 23 -1.09 -8.23 7.24
CA LEU A 23 -0.87 -6.80 7.19
C LEU A 23 0.03 -6.34 8.36
N GLY A 24 0.92 -5.41 8.05
CA GLY A 24 1.82 -4.78 9.01
C GLY A 24 1.77 -3.26 8.93
N GLY A 25 2.59 -2.58 9.74
CA GLY A 25 2.75 -1.12 9.69
C GLY A 25 1.75 -0.31 10.51
N PHE A 26 0.77 -0.94 11.17
CA PHE A 26 -0.20 -0.25 12.05
C PHE A 26 0.47 0.66 13.10
N PRO A 27 1.55 0.25 13.81
CA PRO A 27 2.19 1.10 14.81
C PRO A 27 2.85 2.35 14.21
N VAL A 28 3.30 2.30 12.95
CA VAL A 28 3.88 3.45 12.25
C VAL A 28 2.82 4.51 12.00
N ILE A 29 1.62 4.10 11.59
CA ILE A 29 0.50 5.02 11.36
C ILE A 29 0.05 5.68 12.66
N ASP A 30 -0.07 4.92 13.75
CA ASP A 30 -0.40 5.49 15.07
C ASP A 30 0.69 6.45 15.57
N ASN A 31 1.99 6.18 15.28
CA ASN A 31 3.07 7.10 15.61
C ASN A 31 2.99 8.42 14.83
N ILE A 32 2.75 8.35 13.51
CA ILE A 32 2.55 9.55 12.68
C ILE A 32 1.36 10.34 13.21
N LYS A 33 0.25 9.67 13.53
CA LYS A 33 -0.94 10.32 14.08
C LYS A 33 -0.64 11.05 15.38
N ALA A 34 0.08 10.44 16.31
CA ALA A 34 0.45 11.08 17.56
C ALA A 34 1.27 12.37 17.35
N GLN A 35 2.20 12.36 16.40
CA GLN A 35 2.99 13.56 16.06
C GLN A 35 2.14 14.65 15.42
N VAL A 36 1.24 14.26 14.50
CA VAL A 36 0.33 15.20 13.82
C VAL A 36 -0.64 15.84 14.81
N GLU A 37 -1.24 15.06 15.71
CA GLU A 37 -2.15 15.57 16.75
C GLU A 37 -1.48 16.55 17.71
N ALA A 38 -0.17 16.40 17.97
CA ALA A 38 0.60 17.36 18.77
C ALA A 38 0.76 18.74 18.09
N VAL A 39 0.60 18.79 16.76
CA VAL A 39 0.73 20.02 15.96
C VAL A 39 -0.64 20.60 15.61
N CYS A 40 -1.56 19.76 15.13
CA CYS A 40 -2.90 20.15 14.71
C CYS A 40 -3.97 19.16 15.23
N PRO A 41 -4.45 19.38 16.49
CA PRO A 41 -5.44 18.51 17.11
C PRO A 41 -6.70 18.33 16.25
N GLN A 42 -7.16 17.08 16.14
CA GLN A 42 -8.38 16.65 15.43
C GLN A 42 -8.57 17.23 14.03
N THR A 43 -7.47 17.52 13.32
CA THR A 43 -7.55 18.13 11.99
C THR A 43 -7.33 17.12 10.87
N VAL A 44 -6.30 16.29 10.98
CA VAL A 44 -5.91 15.35 9.91
C VAL A 44 -6.53 13.97 10.15
N SER A 45 -7.22 13.42 9.15
CA SER A 45 -7.82 12.10 9.25
C SER A 45 -6.79 10.97 9.11
N CYS A 46 -7.10 9.79 9.67
CA CYS A 46 -6.25 8.61 9.50
C CYS A 46 -6.24 8.10 8.05
N ALA A 47 -7.31 8.36 7.29
CA ALA A 47 -7.37 8.04 5.86
C ALA A 47 -6.38 8.90 5.07
N ASP A 48 -6.29 10.20 5.37
CA ASP A 48 -5.32 11.09 4.74
C ASP A 48 -3.88 10.71 5.10
N ILE A 49 -3.62 10.34 6.36
CA ILE A 49 -2.31 9.83 6.78
C ILE A 49 -1.91 8.59 5.99
N LEU A 50 -2.83 7.62 5.81
CA LEU A 50 -2.56 6.44 4.99
C LEU A 50 -2.24 6.79 3.54
N ALA A 51 -3.00 7.72 2.94
CA ALA A 51 -2.77 8.15 1.56
C ALA A 51 -1.41 8.85 1.40
N VAL A 52 -1.04 9.73 2.33
CA VAL A 52 0.26 10.42 2.32
C VAL A 52 1.40 9.45 2.59
N ALA A 53 1.27 8.57 3.60
CA ALA A 53 2.29 7.58 3.91
C ALA A 53 2.52 6.60 2.75
N ALA A 54 1.47 6.19 2.04
CA ALA A 54 1.58 5.35 0.85
C ALA A 54 2.36 6.05 -0.27
N ARG A 55 2.02 7.31 -0.58
CA ARG A 55 2.76 8.13 -1.54
C ARG A 55 4.23 8.26 -1.15
N ASP A 56 4.50 8.63 0.10
CA ASP A 56 5.85 8.92 0.56
C ASP A 56 6.70 7.65 0.62
N SER A 57 6.12 6.48 0.90
CA SER A 57 6.80 5.19 0.86
C SER A 57 7.28 4.82 -0.55
N VAL A 58 6.48 5.13 -1.57
CA VAL A 58 6.87 4.91 -2.98
C VAL A 58 7.99 5.86 -3.39
N VAL A 59 7.93 7.13 -2.99
CA VAL A 59 8.99 8.12 -3.27
C VAL A 59 10.28 7.76 -2.54
N ALA A 60 10.15 7.27 -1.31
CA ALA A 60 11.27 6.92 -0.44
C ALA A 60 11.80 5.51 -0.66
N ALA A 61 11.42 4.79 -1.73
CA ALA A 61 11.68 3.37 -2.03
C ALA A 61 13.16 2.96 -2.14
N ASN A 62 13.91 3.28 -1.10
CA ASN A 62 15.19 2.80 -0.65
C ASN A 62 14.91 2.27 0.77
N CYS A 63 14.09 1.22 0.87
CA CYS A 63 13.66 0.69 2.16
C CYS A 63 14.87 0.08 2.89
N PRO A 64 15.11 0.41 4.18
CA PRO A 64 16.17 -0.23 4.96
C PRO A 64 15.96 -1.74 5.00
N VAL A 65 17.05 -2.51 4.85
CA VAL A 65 17.02 -3.96 5.01
C VAL A 65 16.40 -4.32 6.36
N ALA A 66 15.29 -5.06 6.34
CA ALA A 66 14.83 -5.76 7.52
C ALA A 66 15.95 -6.73 7.95
N ASN A 67 16.56 -6.47 9.11
CA ASN A 67 17.43 -7.45 9.75
C ASN A 67 16.55 -8.64 10.13
N ASN A 68 16.52 -9.66 9.28
CA ASN A 68 15.83 -10.92 9.53
C ASN A 68 16.52 -11.64 10.70
N THR A 69 16.18 -11.27 11.93
CA THR A 69 16.64 -11.96 13.15
C THR A 69 15.63 -13.02 13.62
N GLY A 70 14.80 -13.56 12.71
CA GLY A 70 13.74 -14.51 13.02
C GLY A 70 13.55 -15.58 11.94
N THR A 71 12.88 -16.67 12.31
CA THR A 71 12.59 -17.88 11.53
C THR A 71 11.64 -17.69 10.33
N ASP A 72 11.50 -16.45 9.83
CA ASP A 72 10.54 -16.12 8.78
C ASP A 72 11.11 -16.46 7.40
N VAL A 73 10.45 -17.41 6.72
CA VAL A 73 10.77 -17.79 5.34
C VAL A 73 10.04 -16.81 4.40
N LEU A 74 10.56 -15.59 4.29
CA LEU A 74 10.07 -14.58 3.35
C LEU A 74 10.88 -14.63 2.05
N ALA A 75 10.18 -14.53 0.93
CA ALA A 75 10.77 -14.32 -0.38
C ALA A 75 10.35 -12.95 -0.93
N PRO A 76 11.24 -12.23 -1.63
CA PRO A 76 10.90 -10.92 -2.17
C PRO A 76 9.96 -11.05 -3.37
N LEU A 77 8.92 -10.22 -3.43
CA LEU A 77 7.99 -10.15 -4.57
C LEU A 77 8.69 -9.71 -5.87
N ASP A 78 9.70 -8.84 -5.74
CA ASP A 78 10.64 -8.52 -6.80
C ASP A 78 12.00 -9.16 -6.50
N THR A 79 12.39 -10.16 -7.29
CA THR A 79 13.68 -10.86 -7.09
C THR A 79 14.88 -10.09 -7.61
N THR A 80 14.68 -9.07 -8.43
CA THR A 80 15.74 -8.28 -9.08
C THR A 80 16.08 -7.05 -8.23
N THR A 81 15.07 -6.30 -7.78
CA THR A 81 15.24 -5.11 -6.92
C THR A 81 14.26 -5.12 -5.74
N PRO A 82 14.45 -5.99 -4.73
CA PRO A 82 13.48 -6.22 -3.65
C PRO A 82 13.01 -4.99 -2.87
N ASN A 83 13.81 -3.94 -2.83
CA ASN A 83 13.57 -2.74 -2.01
C ASN A 83 13.45 -1.46 -2.85
N ALA A 84 13.40 -1.56 -4.19
CA ALA A 84 13.25 -0.42 -5.08
C ALA A 84 11.87 -0.42 -5.74
N PHE A 85 11.32 0.78 -5.92
CA PHE A 85 10.11 0.95 -6.71
C PHE A 85 10.49 1.29 -8.16
N ASP A 86 10.54 0.26 -9.00
CA ASP A 86 10.90 0.37 -10.40
C ASP A 86 10.06 -0.61 -11.25
N ASN A 87 10.43 -0.78 -12.53
CA ASN A 87 9.73 -1.67 -13.44
C ASN A 87 10.35 -3.08 -13.53
N ALA A 88 11.28 -3.45 -12.63
CA ALA A 88 11.89 -4.77 -12.61
C ALA A 88 10.85 -5.86 -12.33
N TYR A 89 9.78 -5.56 -11.59
CA TYR A 89 8.60 -6.41 -11.47
C TYR A 89 8.10 -6.93 -12.83
N PHE A 90 7.89 -6.05 -13.81
CA PHE A 90 7.41 -6.45 -15.14
C PHE A 90 8.48 -7.20 -15.92
N ASN A 91 9.76 -6.88 -15.73
CA ASN A 91 10.86 -7.67 -16.30
C ASN A 91 10.88 -9.10 -15.73
N ASN A 92 10.59 -9.28 -14.44
CA ASN A 92 10.48 -10.61 -13.83
C ASN A 92 9.34 -11.42 -14.47
N LEU A 93 8.18 -10.80 -14.73
CA LEU A 93 7.06 -11.46 -15.41
C LEU A 93 7.42 -11.95 -16.82
N LEU A 94 8.13 -11.14 -17.60
CA LEU A 94 8.62 -11.53 -18.93
C LEU A 94 9.56 -12.75 -18.89
N ASN A 95 10.26 -12.93 -17.77
CA ASN A 95 11.20 -14.03 -17.54
C ASN A 95 10.59 -15.20 -16.75
N GLN A 96 9.27 -15.24 -16.58
CA GLN A 96 8.56 -16.28 -15.81
C GLN A 96 9.01 -16.38 -14.35
N LYS A 97 9.34 -15.23 -13.74
CA LYS A 97 9.81 -15.10 -12.36
C LYS A 97 8.78 -14.43 -11.44
N GLY A 98 7.50 -14.37 -11.83
CA GLY A 98 6.44 -13.93 -10.91
C GLY A 98 6.38 -14.84 -9.68
N LEU A 99 6.34 -14.26 -8.47
CA LEU A 99 6.34 -15.03 -7.23
C LEU A 99 4.96 -15.63 -6.94
N LEU A 100 3.90 -14.84 -7.10
CA LEU A 100 2.53 -15.28 -6.89
C LEU A 100 1.93 -15.78 -8.20
N HIS A 101 0.98 -16.72 -8.09
CA HIS A 101 0.20 -17.17 -9.25
C HIS A 101 -0.46 -15.98 -9.96
N SER A 102 -1.07 -15.06 -9.21
CA SER A 102 -1.71 -13.85 -9.74
C SER A 102 -0.75 -12.93 -10.50
N ASP A 103 0.54 -12.92 -10.15
CA ASP A 103 1.55 -12.12 -10.84
C ASP A 103 1.79 -12.67 -12.23
N GLN A 104 2.03 -13.98 -12.33
CA GLN A 104 2.38 -14.59 -13.61
C GLN A 104 1.20 -14.67 -14.57
N GLU A 105 -0.04 -14.68 -14.06
CA GLU A 105 -1.24 -14.58 -14.90
C GLU A 105 -1.33 -13.27 -15.69
N LEU A 106 -0.66 -12.20 -15.25
CA LEU A 106 -0.58 -10.95 -16.03
C LEU A 106 0.19 -11.11 -17.33
N PHE A 107 1.06 -12.12 -17.43
CA PHE A 107 1.87 -12.43 -18.61
C PHE A 107 1.83 -13.93 -18.93
N ASN A 108 0.70 -14.38 -19.47
CA ASN A 108 0.41 -15.78 -19.79
C ASN A 108 -0.32 -15.94 -21.15
N GLY A 109 -0.06 -15.03 -22.10
CA GLY A 109 -0.73 -15.02 -23.41
C GLY A 109 -2.10 -14.34 -23.41
N GLY A 110 -2.37 -13.50 -22.41
CA GLY A 110 -3.64 -12.81 -22.20
C GLY A 110 -3.69 -11.40 -22.79
N SER A 111 -4.78 -10.68 -22.50
CA SER A 111 -4.96 -9.29 -22.93
C SER A 111 -4.01 -8.31 -22.23
N THR A 112 -3.49 -8.66 -21.06
CA THR A 112 -2.58 -7.86 -20.24
C THR A 112 -1.12 -7.92 -20.70
N ASP A 113 -0.76 -8.90 -21.54
CA ASP A 113 0.60 -9.12 -22.02
C ASP A 113 1.26 -7.87 -22.62
N ASN A 114 0.50 -7.12 -23.42
CA ASN A 114 1.01 -5.91 -24.08
C ASN A 114 1.28 -4.79 -23.07
N THR A 115 0.47 -4.68 -22.03
CA THR A 115 0.69 -3.76 -20.92
C THR A 115 1.95 -4.13 -20.16
N VAL A 116 2.16 -5.42 -19.88
CA VAL A 116 3.38 -5.93 -19.23
C VAL A 116 4.62 -5.61 -20.07
N ARG A 117 4.59 -5.88 -21.38
CA ARG A 117 5.72 -5.55 -22.29
C ARG A 117 5.99 -4.04 -22.34
N ASN A 118 4.95 -3.22 -22.33
CA ASN A 118 5.09 -1.76 -22.32
C ASN A 118 5.78 -1.30 -21.04
N PHE A 119 5.27 -1.70 -19.87
CA PHE A 119 5.84 -1.30 -18.59
C PHE A 119 7.26 -1.83 -18.37
N ALA A 120 7.57 -3.04 -18.82
CA ALA A 120 8.93 -3.60 -18.75
C ALA A 120 9.94 -2.81 -19.63
N SER A 121 9.52 -2.32 -20.80
CA SER A 121 10.40 -1.58 -21.72
C SER A 121 10.38 -0.06 -21.51
N ASN A 122 9.36 0.48 -20.83
CA ASN A 122 9.18 1.91 -20.62
C ASN A 122 8.85 2.22 -19.14
N PRO A 123 9.89 2.46 -18.31
CA PRO A 123 9.70 2.80 -16.90
C PRO A 123 8.79 4.01 -16.69
N SER A 124 8.85 5.02 -17.57
CA SER A 124 8.05 6.24 -17.46
C SER A 124 6.56 5.99 -17.68
N ALA A 125 6.22 5.07 -18.59
CA ALA A 125 4.83 4.66 -18.82
C ALA A 125 4.28 3.92 -17.59
N PHE A 126 5.08 3.05 -16.98
CA PHE A 126 4.73 2.39 -15.73
C PHE A 126 4.49 3.40 -14.61
N THR A 127 5.46 4.27 -14.31
CA THR A 127 5.34 5.19 -13.18
C THR A 127 4.18 6.18 -13.37
N SER A 128 3.92 6.61 -14.60
CA SER A 128 2.76 7.46 -14.91
C SER A 128 1.44 6.72 -14.68
N ALA A 129 1.31 5.49 -15.21
CA ALA A 129 0.09 4.70 -15.04
C ALA A 129 -0.15 4.34 -13.56
N PHE A 130 0.92 4.01 -12.83
CA PHE A 130 0.85 3.74 -11.40
C PHE A 130 0.36 4.96 -10.61
N ALA A 131 0.90 6.15 -10.88
CA ALA A 131 0.46 7.38 -10.21
C ALA A 131 -1.02 7.65 -10.45
N THR A 132 -1.50 7.48 -11.69
CA THR A 132 -2.93 7.60 -12.02
C THR A 132 -3.77 6.58 -11.25
N ALA A 133 -3.39 5.31 -11.28
CA ALA A 133 -4.15 4.23 -10.64
C ALA A 133 -4.23 4.37 -9.12
N VAL A 134 -3.14 4.81 -8.45
CA VAL A 134 -3.14 5.01 -6.99
C VAL A 134 -3.98 6.21 -6.58
N VAL A 135 -4.03 7.26 -7.39
CA VAL A 135 -4.95 8.39 -7.16
C VAL A 135 -6.41 7.95 -7.31
N GLU A 136 -6.72 7.16 -8.34
CA GLU A 136 -8.07 6.60 -8.53
C GLU A 136 -8.45 5.67 -7.38
N MET A 137 -7.51 4.84 -6.90
CA MET A 137 -7.70 3.98 -5.74
C MET A 137 -8.00 4.77 -4.48
N GLY A 138 -7.28 5.87 -4.22
CA GLY A 138 -7.52 6.76 -3.07
C GLY A 138 -8.88 7.47 -3.11
N ASN A 139 -9.51 7.55 -4.28
CA ASN A 139 -10.84 8.15 -4.47
C ASN A 139 -11.99 7.13 -4.38
N ILE A 140 -11.73 5.88 -3.96
CA ILE A 140 -12.78 4.87 -3.76
C ILE A 140 -13.56 5.18 -2.48
N SER A 141 -14.80 5.62 -2.64
CA SER A 141 -15.79 5.83 -1.57
C SER A 141 -15.26 6.60 -0.34
N PRO A 142 -14.67 7.81 -0.51
CA PRO A 142 -14.18 8.57 0.62
C PRO A 142 -15.35 9.09 1.48
N LEU A 143 -15.17 9.07 2.80
CA LEU A 143 -16.06 9.79 3.71
C LEU A 143 -15.69 11.27 3.69
N THR A 144 -16.64 12.15 3.38
CA THR A 144 -16.41 13.59 3.19
C THR A 144 -17.39 14.43 4.00
N GLY A 145 -17.00 15.67 4.30
CA GLY A 145 -17.82 16.62 5.07
C GLY A 145 -18.03 16.14 6.51
N THR A 146 -19.28 15.93 6.90
CA THR A 146 -19.66 15.47 8.26
C THR A 146 -19.80 13.96 8.36
N GLN A 147 -19.42 13.20 7.34
CA GLN A 147 -19.49 11.74 7.34
C GLN A 147 -18.26 11.17 8.05
N GLY A 148 -18.46 10.32 9.06
CA GLY A 148 -17.37 9.71 9.83
C GLY A 148 -16.85 10.62 10.95
N GLN A 149 -15.56 10.45 11.30
CA GLN A 149 -14.91 11.19 12.39
C GLN A 149 -13.41 11.38 12.13
N THR A 150 -12.87 12.51 12.58
CA THR A 150 -11.43 12.68 12.71
C THR A 150 -10.97 12.05 14.03
N ARG A 151 -10.55 10.78 13.94
CA ARG A 151 -10.03 10.02 15.08
C ARG A 151 -8.81 10.70 15.68
N THR A 152 -8.65 10.65 17.01
CA THR A 152 -7.42 11.07 17.72
C THR A 152 -6.39 9.95 17.75
N THR A 153 -6.84 8.70 17.84
CA THR A 153 -6.03 7.48 17.73
C THR A 153 -6.56 6.66 16.55
N CYS A 154 -5.71 6.25 15.61
CA CYS A 154 -6.22 5.56 14.41
C CYS A 154 -6.74 4.15 14.70
N SER A 155 -6.23 3.50 15.74
CA SER A 155 -6.68 2.18 16.18
C SER A 155 -8.02 2.14 16.92
N ALA A 156 -8.62 3.29 17.27
CA ALA A 156 -9.87 3.36 18.04
C ALA A 156 -10.83 4.44 17.53
N ALA A 157 -12.14 4.21 17.72
CA ALA A 157 -13.14 5.27 17.55
C ALA A 157 -13.04 6.29 18.71
N ASN A 158 -13.32 7.57 18.44
CA ASN A 158 -13.40 8.55 19.53
C ASN A 158 -14.57 8.18 20.46
N SER A 159 -14.36 8.30 21.76
CA SER A 159 -15.44 8.16 22.74
C SER A 159 -16.33 9.40 22.70
N SER A 160 -17.65 9.19 22.62
CA SER A 160 -18.68 10.23 22.79
C SER A 160 -18.78 10.71 24.23
#